data_AF-A0A1B9KDB1-F1
#
_entry.id   AF-A0A1B9KDB1-F1
#
_cell.length_a   1.000
_cell.length_b   1.000
_cell.length_c   1.000
_cell.angle_alpha   90.00
_cell.angle_beta   90.00
_cell.angle_gamma   90.00
#
_symmetry.space_group_name_H-M   'P 1'
#
loop_
_entity.id
_entity.type
_entity.pdbx_description
1 polymer ?
#
loop_
_entity_poly.entity_id
_entity_poly.type
_entity_poly.pdbx_seq_one_letter_code
_entity_poly.pdbx_strand_id
1 'polypeptide(L)'
;MAKKQEKELSFEETLKQLETIVAQLEGGDLPLDEALNEFEKGVKLARAGQQQLQQAEQRIQILLTENSDAELSDFLTDNNE
;
A
#
# COMPACT_ATOMS: atom_id res chain seq x y z
N MET A 1 4.84 -17.70 27.26
CA MET A 1 4.99 -17.73 25.79
C MET A 1 4.62 -16.34 25.28
N ALA A 2 5.61 -15.51 24.92
CA ALA A 2 5.36 -14.15 24.46
C ALA A 2 4.80 -14.21 23.03
N LYS A 3 3.58 -13.72 22.84
CA LYS A 3 3.01 -13.50 21.50
C LYS A 3 3.90 -12.48 20.79
N LYS A 4 4.61 -12.91 19.76
CA LYS A 4 5.31 -12.03 18.82
C LYS A 4 4.22 -11.20 18.15
N GLN A 5 4.02 -9.97 18.64
CA GLN A 5 3.20 -8.99 17.95
C GLN A 5 3.91 -8.72 16.62
N GLU A 6 3.40 -9.32 15.55
CA GLU A 6 3.72 -8.88 14.19
C GLU A 6 3.23 -7.45 14.11
N LYS A 7 4.16 -6.52 14.25
CA LYS A 7 3.91 -5.10 14.08
C LYS A 7 3.56 -4.93 12.60
N GLU A 8 2.30 -4.60 12.31
CA GLU A 8 1.93 -4.25 10.94
C GLU A 8 2.84 -3.12 10.48
N LEU A 9 3.45 -3.31 9.31
CA LEU A 9 4.34 -2.32 8.70
C LEU A 9 3.56 -1.04 8.46
N SER A 10 4.20 0.12 8.64
CA SER A 10 3.60 1.37 8.19
C SER A 10 3.43 1.37 6.66
N PHE A 11 2.59 2.26 6.13
CA PHE A 11 2.43 2.40 4.69
C PHE A 11 3.75 2.76 4.01
N GLU A 12 4.52 3.68 4.60
CA GLU A 12 5.82 4.12 4.12
C GLU A 12 6.85 2.97 4.14
N GLU A 13 6.83 2.13 5.19
CA GLU A 13 7.68 0.95 5.27
C GLU A 13 7.30 -0.09 4.22
N THR A 14 6.00 -0.30 3.99
CA THR A 14 5.47 -1.20 2.95
C THR A 14 5.88 -0.75 1.55
N LEU A 15 5.74 0.55 1.28
CA LEU A 15 6.12 1.16 0.01
C LEU A 15 7.63 1.02 -0.25
N LYS A 16 8.46 1.35 0.74
CA LYS A 16 9.92 1.24 0.62
C LYS A 16 10.39 -0.19 0.37
N GLN A 17 9.76 -1.17 1.01
CA GLN A 17 10.06 -2.58 0.75
C GLN A 17 9.65 -3.00 -0.66
N LEU A 18 8.49 -2.55 -1.12
CA LEU A 18 8.04 -2.82 -2.48
C LEU A 18 8.99 -2.22 -3.54
N GLU A 19 9.42 -0.98 -3.36
CA GLU A 19 10.43 -0.33 -4.21
C GLU A 19 11.74 -1.12 -4.28
N THR A 20 12.18 -1.64 -3.12
CA THR A 20 13.39 -2.46 -3.05
C THR A 20 13.24 -3.75 -3.86
N ILE A 21 12.10 -4.42 -3.73
CA ILE A 21 11.80 -5.65 -4.48
C ILE A 21 11.76 -5.38 -5.98
N VAL A 22 11.09 -4.29 -6.40
CA VAL A 22 11.01 -3.91 -7.82
C VAL A 22 12.41 -3.66 -8.37
N ALA A 23 13.23 -2.87 -7.67
CA ALA A 23 14.60 -2.59 -8.11
C ALA A 23 15.45 -3.86 -8.22
N GLN A 24 15.27 -4.82 -7.31
CA GLN A 24 15.94 -6.12 -7.35
C GLN A 24 15.52 -6.96 -8.55
N LEU A 25 14.21 -7.03 -8.84
CA LEU A 25 13.66 -7.76 -9.98
C LEU A 25 14.06 -7.13 -11.32
N GLU A 26 14.07 -5.80 -11.41
CA GLU A 26 14.52 -5.05 -12.60
C GLU A 26 16.01 -5.23 -12.87
N GLY A 27 16.81 -5.48 -11.82
CA GLY A 27 18.24 -5.75 -11.97
C GLY A 27 18.55 -7.02 -12.77
N GLY A 28 17.65 -8.01 -12.79
CA GLY A 28 17.78 -9.21 -13.63
C GLY A 28 18.87 -10.21 -13.22
N ASP A 29 19.64 -9.94 -12.17
CA ASP A 29 20.73 -10.79 -11.68
C ASP A 29 20.26 -11.93 -10.75
N LEU A 30 18.96 -11.98 -10.42
CA LEU A 30 18.39 -12.96 -9.51
C LEU A 30 18.16 -14.32 -10.21
N PRO A 31 18.55 -15.44 -9.58
CA PRO A 31 18.09 -16.76 -9.99
C PRO A 31 16.56 -16.83 -10.04
N LEU A 32 16.01 -17.64 -10.95
CA LEU A 32 14.56 -17.74 -11.17
C LEU A 32 13.77 -18.00 -9.89
N ASP A 33 14.22 -18.94 -9.05
CA ASP A 33 13.54 -19.28 -7.80
C ASP A 33 13.52 -18.10 -6.81
N GLU A 34 14.60 -17.32 -6.76
CA GLU A 34 14.67 -16.11 -5.93
C GLU A 34 13.78 -15.00 -6.48
N ALA A 35 13.78 -14.80 -7.80
CA ALA A 35 12.91 -13.83 -8.46
C ALA A 35 11.42 -14.15 -8.22
N LEU A 36 11.04 -15.43 -8.25
CA LEU A 36 9.67 -15.86 -7.92
C LEU A 36 9.31 -15.57 -6.46
N ASN A 37 10.24 -15.80 -5.53
CA ASN A 37 10.03 -15.48 -4.12
C ASN A 37 9.88 -13.98 -3.89
N GLU A 38 10.73 -13.16 -4.51
CA GLU A 38 10.65 -11.71 -4.41
C GLU A 38 9.36 -11.17 -5.04
N PHE A 39 8.94 -11.73 -6.18
CA PHE A 39 7.65 -11.40 -6.79
C PHE A 39 6.47 -11.71 -5.86
N GLU A 40 6.45 -12.89 -5.23
CA GLU A 40 5.38 -13.25 -4.29
C GLU A 40 5.33 -12.29 -3.09
N LYS A 41 6.49 -11.91 -2.54
CA LYS A 41 6.59 -10.90 -1.47
C LYS A 41 6.07 -9.54 -1.95
N GLY A 42 6.46 -9.10 -3.15
CA GLY A 42 6.00 -7.85 -3.75
C GLY A 42 4.48 -7.81 -3.89
N VAL A 43 3.86 -8.90 -4.35
CA VAL A 43 2.39 -9.01 -4.45
C VAL A 43 1.73 -8.90 -3.07
N LYS A 44 2.30 -9.52 -2.03
CA LYS A 44 1.77 -9.41 -0.66
C LYS A 44 1.86 -7.99 -0.12
N LEU A 45 3.00 -7.31 -0.32
CA LEU A 45 3.20 -5.92 0.10
C LEU A 45 2.26 -4.96 -0.63
N ALA A 46 2.10 -5.13 -1.95
CA ALA A 46 1.18 -4.30 -2.73
C ALA A 46 -0.27 -4.42 -2.23
N ARG A 47 -0.72 -5.64 -1.92
CA ARG A 47 -2.05 -5.88 -1.33
C ARG A 47 -2.19 -5.24 0.05
N ALA A 48 -1.18 -5.36 0.90
CA ALA A 48 -1.17 -4.74 2.22
C ALA A 48 -1.25 -3.20 2.13
N GLY A 49 -0.45 -2.59 1.27
CA GLY A 49 -0.49 -1.14 1.03
C GLY A 49 -1.85 -0.68 0.51
N GLN A 50 -2.46 -1.42 -0.42
CA GLN A 50 -3.80 -1.12 -0.91
C GLN A 50 -4.87 -1.21 0.19
N GLN A 51 -4.79 -2.20 1.08
CA GLN A 51 -5.70 -2.31 2.22
C GLN A 51 -5.54 -1.14 3.19
N GLN A 52 -4.30 -0.70 3.45
CA GLN A 52 -4.05 0.47 4.31
C GLN A 52 -4.63 1.75 3.72
N LEU A 53 -4.49 1.96 2.41
CA LEU A 53 -5.09 3.10 1.71
C LEU A 53 -6.62 3.07 1.78
N GLN A 54 -7.24 1.90 1.55
CA GLN A 54 -8.70 1.73 1.67
C GLN A 54 -9.20 2.06 3.08
N GLN A 55 -8.49 1.64 4.13
CA GLN A 55 -8.84 1.97 5.51
C GLN A 55 -8.72 3.47 5.79
N ALA A 56 -7.67 4.12 5.26
CA ALA A 56 -7.48 5.55 5.39
C ALA A 56 -8.60 6.33 4.68
N GLU A 57 -8.95 5.95 3.45
CA GLU A 57 -10.06 6.52 2.67
C GLU A 57 -11.39 6.37 3.41
N GLN A 58 -11.69 5.17 3.92
CA GLN A 58 -12.92 4.93 4.69
C GLN A 58 -12.99 5.84 5.92
N ARG A 59 -11.87 6.03 6.63
CA ARG A 59 -11.81 6.91 7.79
C ARG A 59 -12.04 8.37 7.41
N ILE A 60 -11.49 8.82 6.29
CA ILE A 60 -11.74 10.17 5.75
C ILE A 60 -13.23 10.34 5.44
N GLN A 61 -13.84 9.37 4.75
CA GLN A 61 -15.26 9.42 4.40
C GLN A 61 -16.17 9.52 5.62
N ILE A 62 -15.88 8.76 6.68
CA ILE A 62 -16.62 8.83 7.96
C ILE A 62 -16.51 10.23 8.56
N LEU A 63 -15.30 10.79 8.64
CA LEU A 63 -15.06 12.12 9.21
C LEU A 63 -15.78 13.23 8.42
N LEU A 64 -15.87 13.11 7.10
CA LEU A 64 -16.60 14.05 6.26
C LEU A 64 -18.12 13.91 6.40
N THR A 65 -18.61 12.69 6.60
CA THR A 65 -20.04 12.39 6.76
C THR A 65 -20.56 12.75 8.17
N GLU A 66 -19.74 12.63 9.20
CA GLU A 66 -20.06 13.08 10.58
C GLU A 66 -20.08 14.61 10.71
N ASN A 67 -19.52 15.32 9.73
CA ASN A 67 -19.51 16.77 9.65
C ASN A 67 -20.60 17.23 8.66
N SER A 68 -21.86 17.26 9.11
CA SER A 68 -23.07 17.51 8.29
C SER A 68 -23.10 18.82 7.49
N ASP A 69 -22.08 19.68 7.58
CA ASP A 69 -21.91 20.93 6.82
C ASP A 69 -20.71 20.93 5.86
N ALA A 70 -19.96 19.84 5.74
CA ALA A 70 -18.85 19.74 4.77
C ALA A 70 -19.39 19.28 3.41
N GLU A 71 -19.59 20.22 2.48
CA GLU A 71 -19.81 19.86 1.07
C GLU A 71 -18.62 19.05 0.55
N LEU A 72 -18.85 17.76 0.32
CA LEU A 72 -17.95 16.89 -0.41
C LEU A 72 -17.91 17.36 -1.86
N SER A 73 -16.93 18.17 -2.23
CA SER A 73 -16.59 18.34 -3.63
C SER A 73 -15.84 17.10 -4.10
N ASP A 74 -16.37 16.41 -5.10
CA ASP A 74 -15.63 15.38 -5.82
C ASP A 74 -14.25 15.92 -6.20
N PHE A 75 -13.19 15.18 -5.90
CA PHE A 75 -11.88 15.46 -6.45
C PHE A 75 -11.94 15.11 -7.94
N LEU A 76 -12.44 16.05 -8.74
CA LEU A 76 -12.31 16.01 -10.19
C LEU A 76 -10.80 16.09 -10.47
N THR A 77 -10.16 14.94 -10.68
CA THR A 77 -8.94 14.91 -11.48
C THR A 77 -9.33 15.45 -12.84
N ASP A 78 -9.09 16.74 -13.03
CA ASP A 78 -9.09 17.39 -14.33
C ASP A 78 -7.91 16.83 -15.12
N ASN A 79 -8.06 15.58 -15.57
CA ASN A 79 -7.27 15.03 -16.66
C ASN A 79 -7.89 15.56 -17.95
N ASN A 80 -7.70 16.85 -18.20
CA ASN A 80 -7.81 17.42 -19.54
C ASN A 80 -6.44 17.24 -20.23
N GLU A 81 -6.45 16.29 -21.18
CA GLU A 81 -5.54 16.05 -22.32
C GLU A 81 -4.02 15.98 -22.09
#